data_AF-A0A7J3XTE3-F1
#
_entry.id   AF-A0A7J3XTE3-F1
#
_cell.length_a   1.000
_cell.length_b   1.000
_cell.length_c   1.000
_cell.angle_alpha   90.00
_cell.angle_beta   90.00
_cell.angle_gamma   90.00
#
_symmetry.space_group_name_H-M   'P 1'
#
loop_
_entity.id
_entity.type
_entity.pdbx_description
1 polymer ?
#
loop_
_entity_poly.entity_id
_entity_poly.type
_entity_poly.pdbx_seq_one_letter_code
_entity_poly.pdbx_strand_id
1 'polypeptide(L)' 'KGKLVIIASNCPELIKEQIEYYAKLSSIPVYHAPYTSMEIGEMCQRKHPISSLLVLEEGESEILKLAEQ' A
#
# COMPACT_ATOMS: atom_id res chain seq x y z
N LYS A 1 -14.64 -1.41 0.00
CA LYS A 1 -14.14 -0.52 1.08
C LYS A 1 -12.76 -1.01 1.46
N GLY A 2 -11.76 -0.15 1.46
CA GLY A 2 -10.44 -0.47 2.00
C GLY A 2 -10.09 0.53 3.08
N LYS A 3 -9.18 0.15 3.98
CA LYS A 3 -8.80 0.95 5.14
C LYS A 3 -7.47 1.67 4.96
N LEU A 4 -6.54 1.10 4.19
CA LEU A 4 -5.22 1.67 3.92
C LEU A 4 -4.66 1.13 2.60
N VAL A 5 -4.05 2.01 1.81
CA VAL A 5 -3.23 1.62 0.65
C VAL A 5 -1.76 1.76 1.00
N ILE A 6 -0.95 0.76 0.62
CA ILE A 6 0.51 0.82 0.76
C ILE A 6 1.12 0.79 -0.64
N ILE A 7 2.03 1.72 -0.93
CA ILE A 7 2.72 1.85 -2.21
C ILE A 7 4.22 1.62 -2.00
N ALA A 8 4.83 0.76 -2.83
CA ALA A 8 6.27 0.52 -2.83
C ALA A 8 7.07 1.74 -3.31
N SER A 9 8.31 1.88 -2.84
CA SER A 9 9.21 2.99 -3.22
C SER A 9 9.55 3.04 -4.71
N ASN A 10 9.50 1.90 -5.39
CA ASN A 10 9.76 1.76 -6.83
C ASN A 10 8.48 1.50 -7.65
N CYS A 11 7.30 1.84 -7.12
CA CYS A 11 6.05 1.73 -7.89
C CYS A 11 6.10 2.64 -9.13
N PRO A 12 5.75 2.15 -10.34
CA PRO A 12 5.72 2.98 -11.55
C PRO A 12 4.83 4.21 -11.39
N GLU A 13 5.31 5.38 -11.80
CA GLU A 13 4.64 6.67 -11.50
C GLU A 13 3.19 6.70 -12.01
N LEU A 14 2.94 6.21 -13.23
CA LEU A 14 1.57 6.14 -13.79
C LEU A 14 0.62 5.33 -12.90
N ILE A 15 1.08 4.22 -12.32
CA ILE A 15 0.27 3.35 -11.46
C ILE A 15 0.05 4.03 -10.10
N LYS A 16 1.10 4.64 -9.55
CA LYS A 16 1.05 5.39 -8.30
C LYS A 16 0.04 6.55 -8.38
N GLU A 17 0.10 7.36 -9.44
CA GLU A 17 -0.85 8.46 -9.68
C GLU A 17 -2.31 7.96 -9.77
N GLN A 18 -2.54 6.84 -10.46
CA GLN A 18 -3.88 6.24 -10.55
C GLN A 18 -4.38 5.79 -9.19
N ILE A 19 -3.55 5.11 -8.41
CA ILE A 19 -3.90 4.64 -7.06
C ILE A 19 -4.21 5.81 -6.13
N GLU A 20 -3.36 6.84 -6.11
CA GLU A 20 -3.56 8.04 -5.30
C GLU A 20 -4.86 8.76 -5.68
N TYR A 21 -5.15 8.88 -6.98
CA TYR A 21 -6.39 9.47 -7.47
C TYR A 21 -7.63 8.72 -6.94
N TYR A 22 -7.66 7.39 -7.06
CA TYR A 22 -8.79 6.60 -6.58
C TYR A 22 -8.89 6.53 -5.05
N ALA A 23 -7.75 6.50 -4.36
CA ALA A 23 -7.69 6.53 -2.90
C ALA A 23 -8.25 7.86 -2.38
N LYS A 24 -7.88 8.98 -3.00
CA LYS A 24 -8.40 10.33 -2.67
C LYS A 24 -9.91 10.42 -2.85
N LEU A 25 -10.45 9.93 -3.97
CA LEU A 25 -11.90 9.90 -4.20
C LEU A 25 -12.64 9.06 -3.15
N SER A 26 -12.00 8.01 -2.65
CA SER A 26 -12.56 7.09 -1.66
C SER A 26 -12.26 7.49 -0.21
N SER A 27 -11.54 8.59 0.02
CA SER A 27 -11.02 9.00 1.34
C SER A 27 -10.24 7.89 2.06
N ILE A 28 -9.49 7.09 1.31
CA ILE A 28 -8.63 6.03 1.85
C ILE A 28 -7.21 6.60 2.01
N PRO A 29 -6.58 6.47 3.19
CA PRO A 29 -5.21 6.92 3.38
C PRO A 29 -4.23 6.08 2.54
N VAL A 30 -3.14 6.73 2.11
CA VAL A 30 -2.07 6.13 1.32
C VAL A 30 -0.77 6.28 2.08
N TYR A 31 -0.08 5.16 2.30
CA TYR A 31 1.24 5.11 2.91
C TYR A 31 2.29 4.79 1.86
N HIS A 32 3.27 5.68 1.71
CA HIS A 32 4.44 5.47 0.85
C HIS A 32 5.52 4.72 1.62
N ALA A 33 5.63 3.42 1.36
CA ALA A 33 6.61 2.58 2.03
C ALA A 33 8.03 2.88 1.51
N PRO A 34 9.05 2.87 2.38
CA PRO A 34 10.45 3.01 1.96
C PRO A 34 10.99 1.73 1.27
N TYR A 35 10.21 0.64 1.28
CA TYR A 35 10.59 -0.66 0.76
C TYR A 35 10.24 -0.81 -0.72
N THR A 36 11.09 -1.55 -1.44
CA THR A 36 10.88 -1.93 -2.84
C THR A 36 9.77 -2.97 -2.98
N SER A 37 9.22 -3.10 -4.19
CA SER A 37 8.16 -4.06 -4.49
C SER A 37 8.57 -5.51 -4.25
N MET A 38 9.85 -5.84 -4.36
CA MET A 38 10.37 -7.17 -4.04
C MET A 38 10.38 -7.42 -2.53
N GLU A 39 10.86 -6.45 -1.74
CA GLU A 39 10.87 -6.53 -0.27
C GLU A 39 9.45 -6.63 0.30
N ILE A 40 8.50 -5.84 -0.23
CA ILE A 40 7.08 -5.95 0.16
C ILE A 40 6.52 -7.33 -0.20
N GLY A 41 6.88 -7.87 -1.37
CA GLY A 41 6.53 -9.23 -1.78
C GLY A 41 7.02 -10.28 -0.78
N GLU A 42 8.29 -10.17 -0.37
CA GLU A 42 8.90 -11.06 0.61
C GLU A 42 8.25 -10.96 1.99
N MET A 43 8.00 -9.74 2.49
CA MET A 43 7.26 -9.51 3.75
C MET A 43 5.85 -10.12 3.70
N CYS A 44 5.21 -10.08 2.53
CA CYS A 44 3.91 -10.70 2.29
C CYS A 44 4.00 -12.21 1.99
N GLN A 45 5.19 -12.82 2.06
CA GLN A 45 5.46 -14.23 1.76
C GLN A 45 5.02 -14.65 0.34
N ARG A 46 5.17 -13.74 -0.63
CA ARG A 46 4.89 -13.97 -2.04
C ARG A 46 6.18 -14.09 -2.84
N LYS A 47 6.20 -15.02 -3.81
CA LYS A 47 7.34 -15.23 -4.73
C LYS A 47 7.31 -14.29 -5.94
N HIS A 48 6.64 -13.15 -5.84
CA HIS A 48 6.50 -12.16 -6.89
C HIS A 48 6.47 -10.76 -6.29
N PRO A 49 6.92 -9.72 -7.02
CA PRO A 49 6.90 -8.36 -6.53
C PRO A 49 5.47 -7.85 -6.32
N ILE A 50 5.30 -6.96 -5.35
CA ILE A 50 4.05 -6.28 -5.03
C ILE A 50 4.30 -4.77 -5.06
N SER A 51 3.86 -4.08 -6.11
CA SER A 51 4.05 -2.62 -6.25
C SER A 51 3.10 -1.81 -5.35
N SER A 52 1.93 -2.37 -5.03
CA SER A 52 0.98 -1.80 -4.08
C SER A 52 0.07 -2.89 -3.50
N LEU A 53 -0.50 -2.65 -2.32
CA LEU A 53 -1.52 -3.51 -1.71
C LEU A 53 -2.57 -2.69 -0.96
N LEU A 54 -3.76 -3.27 -0.82
CA LEU A 54 -4.90 -2.68 -0.11
C LEU A 54 -5.19 -3.50 1.14
N VAL A 55 -5.18 -2.84 2.30
CA VAL A 55 -5.66 -3.41 3.56
C VAL A 55 -7.18 -3.33 3.57
N LEU A 56 -7.84 -4.49 3.45
CA LEU A 56 -9.29 -4.59 3.61
C LEU A 56 -9.67 -4.65 5.09
N GLU A 57 -8.95 -5.50 5.84
CA GLU A 57 -9.08 -5.70 7.27
C GLU A 57 -7.67 -5.86 7.88
N GLU A 58 -7.48 -5.26 9.05
CA GLU A 58 -6.24 -5.18 9.83
C GLU A 58 -6.06 -6.39 10.76
N GLY A 59 -7.15 -7.09 11.09
CA GLY A 59 -7.12 -8.18 12.07
C GLY A 59 -6.58 -7.68 13.41
N GLU A 60 -5.57 -8.38 13.93
CA GLU A 60 -4.86 -8.01 15.17
C GLU A 60 -3.66 -7.08 14.92
N SER A 61 -3.45 -6.64 13.68
CA SER A 61 -2.33 -5.78 13.32
C SER A 61 -2.59 -4.32 13.62
N GLU A 62 -1.55 -3.61 14.05
CA GLU A 62 -1.57 -2.15 14.20
C GLU A 62 -1.24 -1.40 12.90
N ILE A 63 -1.32 -2.06 11.74
CA ILE A 63 -0.91 -1.52 10.43
C ILE A 63 -1.60 -0.20 10.06
N LEU A 64 -2.81 0.06 10.59
CA LEU A 64 -3.53 1.31 10.34
C LEU A 64 -2.86 2.53 10.97
N LYS A 65 -1.98 2.38 11.97
CA LYS A 65 -1.20 3.49 12.53
C LYS A 65 -0.26 4.13 11.50
N LEU A 66 0.10 3.40 10.44
CA LEU A 66 0.89 3.94 9.32
C LEU A 66 0.13 4.99 8.50
N ALA A 67 -1.20 5.07 8.62
CA ALA A 67 -2.01 6.10 7.98
C ALA A 67 -1.92 7.46 8.67
N GLU A 68 -1.42 7.51 9.91
CA GLU A 68 -1.39 8.71 10.75
C GLU A 68 -0.06 9.49 10.64
N GLN A 69 0.91 8.96 9.88
CA GLN A 69 2.20 9.63 9.56
C GLN A 69 2.11 10.37 8.22
#